data_AF-A0A7S4CBU7-F1
#
_entry.id   AF-A0A7S4CBU7-F1
#
_cell.length_a   1.000
_cell.length_b   1.000
_cell.length_c   1.000
_cell.angle_alpha   90.00
_cell.angle_beta   90.00
_cell.angle_gamma   90.00
#
_symmetry.space_group_name_H-M   'P 1'
#
loop_
_entity.id
_entity.type
_entity.pdbx_description
1 polymer ?
#
loop_
_entity_poly.entity_id
_entity_poly.type
_entity_poly.pdbx_seq_one_letter_code
_entity_poly.pdbx_strand_id
1 'polypeptide(L)'
;CFRISVRMSARDLRAQTPVSAQSPVPFDISVTKWTPAEVADWLQGSISPKLITQHKIDGAALLELDRDDLVEDLGCTPGDTLEQIMANIENLKMWERKNTFLDEELTTQPMELKDHKWT
;
A
#
# COMPACT_ATOMS: atom_id res chain seq x y z
N CYS A 1 -45.39 -26.08 35.28
CA CYS A 1 -45.29 -25.61 33.88
C CYS A 1 -44.06 -24.71 33.76
N PHE A 2 -43.00 -25.19 33.10
CA PHE A 2 -41.67 -24.58 33.10
C PHE A 2 -41.58 -23.44 32.07
N ARG A 3 -41.18 -22.25 32.53
CA ARG A 3 -40.73 -21.14 31.67
C ARG A 3 -39.26 -21.37 31.33
N ILE A 4 -38.99 -21.73 30.08
CA ILE A 4 -37.62 -21.83 29.55
C ILE A 4 -37.18 -20.40 29.19
N SER A 5 -36.36 -19.80 30.06
CA SER A 5 -35.62 -18.57 29.74
C SER A 5 -34.46 -18.93 28.82
N VAL A 6 -34.59 -18.62 27.54
CA VAL A 6 -33.51 -18.72 26.56
C VAL A 6 -32.52 -17.58 26.84
N ARG A 7 -31.39 -17.90 27.48
CA ARG A 7 -30.22 -17.00 27.52
C ARG A 7 -29.57 -17.04 26.14
N MET A 8 -29.77 -16.00 25.33
CA MET A 8 -28.94 -15.78 24.14
C MET A 8 -27.50 -15.52 24.61
N SER A 9 -26.61 -16.45 24.28
CA SER A 9 -25.18 -16.34 24.53
C SER A 9 -24.58 -15.39 23.50
N ALA A 10 -24.12 -14.22 23.95
CA ALA A 10 -23.48 -13.20 23.14
C ALA A 10 -22.03 -13.57 22.80
N ARG A 11 -21.84 -14.62 22.00
CA ARG A 11 -20.53 -15.03 21.48
C ARG A 11 -20.68 -15.62 20.08
N ASP A 12 -21.00 -14.77 19.12
CA ASP A 12 -20.48 -14.89 17.76
C ASP A 12 -20.71 -13.57 17.01
N LEU A 13 -19.97 -12.55 17.47
CA LEU A 13 -19.78 -11.30 16.73
C LEU A 13 -18.34 -11.28 16.23
N ARG A 14 -17.91 -12.32 15.50
CA ARG A 14 -16.74 -12.16 14.64
C ARG A 14 -17.23 -11.40 13.42
N ALA A 15 -17.25 -10.07 13.59
CA ALA A 15 -17.46 -9.11 12.53
C ALA A 15 -16.65 -9.56 11.32
N GLN A 16 -17.35 -10.04 10.29
CA GLN A 16 -16.88 -9.89 8.93
C GLN A 16 -16.84 -8.39 8.72
N THR A 17 -15.69 -7.78 9.02
CA THR A 17 -15.40 -6.47 8.48
C THR A 17 -15.49 -6.64 6.98
N PRO A 18 -16.43 -5.96 6.28
CA PRO A 18 -16.33 -5.88 4.84
C PRO A 18 -14.92 -5.36 4.56
N VAL A 19 -14.24 -6.01 3.61
CA VAL A 19 -12.98 -5.58 3.00
C VAL A 19 -13.05 -4.07 2.80
N SER A 20 -12.61 -3.34 3.80
CA SER A 20 -12.78 -1.91 3.87
C SER A 20 -11.79 -1.40 2.87
N ALA A 21 -12.36 -0.85 1.79
CA ALA A 21 -11.76 0.08 0.86
C ALA A 21 -10.35 0.48 1.30
N GLN A 22 -9.37 -0.06 0.58
CA GLN A 22 -7.97 0.36 0.59
C GLN A 22 -7.93 1.86 0.89
N SER A 23 -7.42 2.21 2.06
CA SER A 23 -7.33 3.58 2.50
C SER A 23 -6.62 4.37 1.39
N PRO A 24 -7.18 5.48 0.88
CA PRO A 24 -6.53 6.28 -0.13
C PRO A 24 -5.21 6.75 0.48
N VAL A 25 -4.13 6.27 -0.13
CA VAL A 25 -2.74 6.38 0.31
C VAL A 25 -2.47 7.79 0.90
N PRO A 26 -2.21 7.91 2.22
CA PRO A 26 -1.97 9.21 2.86
C PRO A 26 -0.53 9.70 2.68
N PHE A 27 0.28 9.01 1.86
CA PHE A 27 1.67 9.34 1.65
C PHE A 27 1.79 10.22 0.41
N ASP A 28 1.94 11.53 0.63
CA ASP A 28 2.37 12.53 -0.36
C ASP A 28 3.82 12.29 -0.86
N ILE A 29 4.27 11.04 -0.73
CA ILE A 29 5.65 10.60 -0.85
C ILE A 29 5.62 9.47 -1.88
N SER A 30 6.38 9.67 -2.95
CA SER A 30 6.69 8.69 -3.99
C SER A 30 6.80 7.26 -3.42
N VAL A 31 6.15 6.31 -4.08
CA VAL A 31 6.12 4.90 -3.68
C VAL A 31 7.53 4.35 -3.58
N THR A 32 8.45 4.77 -4.44
CA THR A 32 9.87 4.35 -4.41
C THR A 32 10.58 4.66 -3.09
N LYS A 33 10.07 5.60 -2.29
CA LYS A 33 10.64 6.00 -1.00
C LYS A 33 10.02 5.27 0.19
N TRP A 34 9.02 4.41 -0.04
CA TRP A 34 8.39 3.69 1.05
C TRP A 34 9.36 2.72 1.70
N THR A 35 9.30 2.70 3.03
CA THR A 35 10.02 1.74 3.87
C THR A 35 9.29 0.40 3.89
N PRO A 36 9.97 -0.70 4.27
CA PRO A 36 9.31 -2.00 4.41
C PRO A 36 8.15 -2.01 5.41
N ALA A 37 8.17 -1.12 6.40
CA ALA A 37 7.08 -0.97 7.35
C ALA A 37 5.83 -0.36 6.70
N GLU A 38 6.00 0.65 5.83
CA GLU A 38 4.90 1.26 5.08
C GLU A 38 4.34 0.30 4.03
N VAL A 39 5.20 -0.47 3.35
CA VAL A 39 4.77 -1.54 2.45
C VAL A 39 3.98 -2.62 3.20
N ALA A 40 4.42 -2.99 4.41
CA ALA A 40 3.72 -3.96 5.24
C ALA A 40 2.36 -3.47 5.73
N ASP A 41 2.23 -2.17 6.01
CA ASP A 41 0.95 -1.53 6.32
C ASP A 41 0.03 -1.49 5.09
N TRP A 42 0.58 -1.18 3.91
CA TRP A 42 -0.18 -1.17 2.66
C TRP A 42 -0.69 -2.57 2.25
N LEU A 43 0.12 -3.61 2.44
CA LEU A 43 -0.25 -5.02 2.20
C LEU A 43 -0.98 -5.67 3.38
N GLN A 44 -1.38 -4.88 4.40
CA GLN A 44 -2.00 -5.41 5.60
C GLN A 44 -3.28 -6.20 5.25
N GLY A 45 -3.31 -7.47 5.69
CA GLY A 45 -4.45 -8.38 5.47
C GLY A 45 -4.33 -9.26 4.23
N SER A 46 -3.40 -8.97 3.32
CA SER A 46 -3.11 -9.80 2.14
C SER A 46 -1.86 -10.65 2.32
N ILE A 47 -0.79 -10.07 2.88
CA ILE A 47 0.49 -10.75 3.10
C ILE A 47 0.89 -10.58 4.57
N SER A 48 1.62 -11.57 5.10
CA SER A 48 2.17 -11.48 6.45
C SER A 48 3.23 -10.36 6.53
N PRO A 49 3.06 -9.36 7.40
CA PRO A 49 4.02 -8.25 7.53
C PRO A 49 5.43 -8.72 7.93
N LYS A 50 5.54 -9.91 8.53
CA LYS A 50 6.81 -10.54 8.85
C LYS A 50 7.60 -10.93 7.61
N LEU A 51 6.93 -11.43 6.57
CA LEU A 51 7.57 -11.82 5.31
C LEU A 51 8.08 -10.58 4.58
N ILE A 52 7.29 -9.52 4.52
CA ILE A 52 7.67 -8.24 3.90
C ILE A 52 8.93 -7.68 4.58
N THR A 53 8.96 -7.66 5.92
CA THR A 53 10.14 -7.21 6.67
C THR A 53 11.34 -8.14 6.51
N GLN A 54 11.11 -9.46 6.45
CA GLN A 54 12.17 -10.47 6.31
C GLN A 54 12.84 -10.42 4.94
N HIS A 55 12.05 -10.27 3.88
CA HIS A 55 12.53 -10.10 2.50
C HIS A 55 12.95 -8.67 2.21
N LYS A 56 12.79 -7.74 3.17
CA LYS A 56 13.11 -6.32 3.07
C LYS A 56 12.48 -5.67 1.84
N ILE A 57 11.22 -5.99 1.57
CA ILE A 57 10.49 -5.43 0.44
C ILE A 57 10.15 -3.98 0.78
N ASP A 58 10.91 -3.07 0.20
CA ASP A 58 10.65 -1.64 0.22
C ASP A 58 9.77 -1.23 -0.98
N GLY A 59 9.47 0.06 -1.09
CA GLY A 59 8.58 0.54 -2.14
C GLY A 59 9.12 0.41 -3.56
N ALA A 60 10.45 0.46 -3.73
CA ALA A 60 11.07 0.20 -5.03
C ALA A 60 10.91 -1.29 -5.41
N ALA A 61 11.25 -2.20 -4.49
CA ALA A 61 11.05 -3.63 -4.68
C ALA A 61 9.58 -3.99 -4.92
N LEU A 62 8.65 -3.34 -4.22
CA LEU A 62 7.20 -3.53 -4.41
C LEU A 62 6.75 -3.26 -5.85
N LEU A 63 7.33 -2.25 -6.50
CA LEU A 63 7.03 -1.92 -7.90
C LEU A 63 7.69 -2.87 -8.89
N GLU A 64 8.71 -3.62 -8.48
CA GLU A 64 9.38 -4.63 -9.32
C GLU A 64 8.84 -6.04 -9.10
N LEU A 65 7.99 -6.26 -8.09
CA LEU A 65 7.40 -7.57 -7.82
C LEU A 65 6.54 -8.07 -8.97
N ASP A 66 6.82 -9.30 -9.36
CA ASP A 66 6.04 -10.07 -10.31
C ASP A 66 5.17 -11.11 -9.60
N ARG A 67 4.30 -11.76 -10.39
CA ARG A 67 3.39 -12.79 -9.89
C ARG A 67 4.15 -13.94 -9.21
N ASP A 68 5.27 -14.36 -9.79
CA ASP A 68 6.05 -15.49 -9.29
C ASP A 68 6.67 -15.14 -7.92
N ASP A 69 7.20 -13.94 -7.73
CA ASP A 69 7.75 -13.49 -6.43
C ASP A 69 6.68 -13.48 -5.32
N LEU A 70 5.45 -13.06 -5.66
CA LEU A 70 4.34 -13.07 -4.69
C LEU A 70 4.00 -14.51 -4.24
N VAL A 71 4.13 -15.50 -5.13
CA VAL A 71 3.79 -16.89 -4.84
C VAL A 71 4.95 -17.63 -4.18
N GLU A 72 6.17 -17.49 -4.70
CA GLU A 72 7.36 -18.22 -4.26
C GLU A 72 7.97 -17.61 -3.00
N ASP A 73 8.17 -16.29 -2.95
CA ASP A 73 8.83 -15.61 -1.83
C ASP A 73 7.85 -15.22 -0.72
N LEU A 74 6.68 -14.71 -1.10
CA LEU A 74 5.69 -14.20 -0.14
C LEU A 74 4.61 -15.23 0.23
N GLY A 75 4.64 -16.41 -0.40
CA GLY A 75 3.73 -17.52 -0.10
C GLY A 75 2.27 -17.17 -0.36
N CYS A 76 2.00 -16.22 -1.26
CA CYS A 76 0.65 -15.82 -1.60
C CYS A 76 -0.01 -16.95 -2.39
N THR A 77 -1.16 -17.42 -1.91
CA THR A 77 -1.89 -18.48 -2.61
C THR A 77 -2.53 -17.95 -3.89
N PRO A 78 -2.36 -18.63 -5.03
CA PRO A 78 -3.02 -18.24 -6.27
C PRO A 78 -4.55 -18.29 -6.10
N GLY A 79 -5.22 -17.18 -6.43
CA GLY A 79 -6.65 -16.97 -6.24
C GLY A 79 -7.03 -15.50 -6.32
N ASP A 80 -8.25 -15.15 -5.90
CA ASP A 80 -8.79 -13.78 -5.99
C ASP A 80 -7.92 -12.74 -5.27
N THR A 81 -7.26 -13.13 -4.17
CA THR A 81 -6.36 -12.25 -3.41
C THR A 81 -5.09 -11.91 -4.19
N LEU A 82 -4.49 -12.86 -4.90
CA LEU A 82 -3.28 -12.64 -5.70
C LEU A 82 -3.55 -11.68 -6.87
N GLU A 83 -4.65 -11.92 -7.60
CA GLU A 83 -5.08 -11.04 -8.69
C GLU A 83 -5.36 -9.62 -8.20
N GLN A 84 -5.95 -9.48 -7.00
CA GLN A 84 -6.22 -8.19 -6.39
C GLN A 84 -4.93 -7.46 -6.00
N ILE A 85 -3.94 -8.14 -5.41
CA ILE A 85 -2.63 -7.55 -5.09
C ILE A 85 -1.93 -7.09 -6.37
N MET A 86 -1.90 -7.94 -7.40
CA MET A 86 -1.31 -7.60 -8.70
C MET A 86 -1.97 -6.38 -9.33
N ALA A 87 -3.31 -6.32 -9.34
CA ALA A 87 -4.04 -5.17 -9.86
C ALA A 87 -3.73 -3.89 -9.05
N ASN A 88 -3.57 -4.00 -7.73
CA ASN A 88 -3.21 -2.87 -6.88
C ASN A 88 -1.76 -2.39 -7.13
N ILE A 89 -0.81 -3.31 -7.34
CA ILE A 89 0.58 -2.97 -7.69
C ILE A 89 0.62 -2.25 -9.05
N GLU A 90 -0.14 -2.72 -10.04
CA GLU A 90 -0.25 -2.03 -11.34
C GLU A 90 -0.85 -0.63 -11.20
N ASN A 91 -1.85 -0.45 -10.34
CA ASN A 91 -2.39 0.87 -10.04
C ASN A 91 -1.35 1.79 -9.38
N LEU A 92 -0.53 1.26 -8.45
CA LEU A 92 0.58 2.01 -7.85
C LEU A 92 1.61 2.43 -8.89
N LYS A 93 2.02 1.54 -9.80
CA LYS A 93 2.94 1.86 -10.91
C LYS A 93 2.40 3.00 -11.78
N MET A 94 1.10 2.95 -12.11
CA MET A 94 0.46 4.01 -12.90
C MET A 94 0.40 5.35 -12.15
N TRP A 95 0.14 5.31 -10.84
CA TRP A 95 0.13 6.51 -10.00
C TRP A 95 1.53 7.12 -9.90
N GLU A 96 2.55 6.31 -9.65
CA GLU A 96 3.94 6.75 -9.53
C GLU A 96 4.46 7.45 -10.79
N ARG A 97 4.14 6.91 -11.97
CA ARG A 97 4.48 7.56 -13.26
C ARG A 97 3.83 8.93 -13.41
N LYS A 98 2.59 9.10 -12.94
CA LYS A 98 1.89 10.39 -12.99
C LYS A 98 2.47 11.37 -11.97
N ASN A 99 2.85 10.89 -10.79
CA ASN A 99 3.38 11.74 -9.73
C ASN A 99 4.82 12.21 -10.02
N THR A 100 5.66 11.36 -10.64
CA THR A 100 7.03 11.71 -11.07
C THR A 100 7.08 12.93 -11.98
N PHE A 101 6.02 13.18 -12.76
CA PHE A 101 5.95 14.30 -13.71
C PHE A 101 5.81 15.67 -13.00
N LEU A 102 5.32 15.71 -11.76
CA LEU A 102 5.06 16.96 -11.02
C LEU A 102 6.30 17.49 -10.29
N ASP A 103 7.22 16.61 -9.86
CA ASP A 103 8.47 17.00 -9.19
C ASP A 103 9.48 17.65 -10.16
N GLU A 104 9.47 17.26 -11.44
CA GLU A 104 10.42 17.79 -12.44
C GLU A 104 10.03 19.21 -12.91
N GLU A 105 8.74 19.55 -12.91
CA GLU A 105 8.26 20.87 -13.36
C GLU A 105 8.56 22.00 -12.35
N LEU A 106 8.66 21.69 -11.04
CA LEU A 106 8.97 22.69 -10.01
C LEU A 106 10.46 23.09 -9.95
N THR A 107 11.37 22.28 -10.50
CA THR A 107 12.83 22.48 -10.37
C THR A 107 13.40 23.41 -11.45
N THR A 108 12.63 23.76 -12.48
CA THR A 108 13.15 24.48 -13.66
C THR A 108 12.76 25.96 -13.74
N GLN A 109 12.44 26.61 -12.62
CA GLN A 109 12.42 28.07 -12.59
C GLN A 109 13.81 28.59 -12.19
N PRO A 110 14.65 29.09 -13.13
CA PRO A 110 15.86 29.78 -12.75
C PRO A 110 15.45 30.98 -11.89
N MET A 111 15.96 31.02 -10.66
CA MET A 111 16.03 32.26 -9.91
C MET A 111 16.83 33.25 -10.78
N GLU A 112 16.13 34.04 -11.59
CA GLU A 112 16.67 35.29 -12.10
C GLU A 112 16.94 36.17 -10.89
N LEU A 113 18.14 36.01 -10.33
CA LEU A 113 18.72 36.89 -9.36
C LEU A 113 18.94 38.23 -10.07
N LYS A 114 17.90 39.07 -10.11
CA LYS A 114 18.02 40.43 -10.60
C LYS A 114 18.92 41.17 -9.64
N ASP A 115 20.20 41.27 -10.02
CA ASP A 115 21.19 42.16 -9.44
C ASP A 115 20.62 43.59 -9.43
N HIS A 116 19.94 43.94 -8.33
CA HIS A 116 19.53 45.31 -8.06
C HIS A 116 20.80 46.07 -7.70
N LYS A 117 21.37 46.66 -8.74
CA LYS A 117 22.46 47.61 -8.71
C LYS A 117 22.02 48.82 -7.88
N TRP A 118 22.60 49.00 -6.70
CA TRP A 118 22.48 50.25 -5.93
C TRP A 118 23.50 51.22 -6.52
N THR A 119 23.03 52.26 -7.22
CA THR A 119 23.82 53.44 -7.62
C THR A 119 23.12 54.69 -7.15
#